data_AF-A0A108F695-F1
#
_entry.id   AF-A0A108F695-F1
#
_cell.length_a   1.000
_cell.length_b   1.000
_cell.length_c   1.000
_cell.angle_alpha   90.00
_cell.angle_beta   90.00
_cell.angle_gamma   90.00
#
_symmetry.space_group_name_H-M   'P 1'
#
loop_
_entity.id
_entity.type
_entity.pdbx_description
1 polymer ?
#
loop_
_entity_poly.entity_id
_entity_poly.type
_entity_poly.pdbx_seq_one_letter_code
_entity_poly.pdbx_strand_id
1 'polypeptide(L)'
;MRGVFDGHANEQYFIVVLSCQLWGANYTYTEYFVLGKDGTLIDRLDETRINDDYVRAVGNDGGLWGDDDFAFKNGKLTIIKPAGGSHAEPKWTVTVTYQLDKLNQLRLRGVPTRRVIKHRSKTT
;
A
#
# COMPACT_ATOMS: atom_id res chain seq x y z
N MET A 1 -3.25 24.14 11.46
CA MET A 1 -2.78 23.69 10.13
C MET A 1 -1.55 22.80 10.34
N ARG A 2 -1.61 21.51 9.99
CA ARG A 2 -0.41 20.66 9.92
C ARG A 2 0.25 20.89 8.56
N GLY A 3 1.42 21.52 8.54
CA GLY A 3 2.18 21.75 7.32
C GLY A 3 2.52 20.42 6.65
N VAL A 4 2.34 20.34 5.33
CA VAL A 4 2.77 19.19 4.53
C VAL A 4 4.28 19.28 4.43
N PHE A 5 4.99 18.32 5.00
CA PHE A 5 6.44 18.21 4.80
C PHE A 5 6.70 17.77 3.35
N ASP A 6 7.46 18.57 2.61
CA ASP A 6 7.79 18.36 1.20
C ASP A 6 9.31 18.15 0.97
N GLY A 7 10.05 17.84 2.03
CA GLY A 7 11.52 17.73 1.98
C GLY A 7 12.05 16.65 1.03
N HIS A 8 11.20 15.68 0.68
CA HIS A 8 11.54 14.56 -0.20
C HIS A 8 11.24 14.81 -1.68
N ALA A 9 10.74 16.00 -2.05
CA ALA A 9 10.37 16.32 -3.44
C ALA A 9 11.55 16.26 -4.42
N ASN A 10 12.76 16.54 -3.93
CA ASN A 10 13.98 16.62 -4.74
C ASN A 10 15.01 15.53 -4.39
N GLU A 11 14.65 14.59 -3.52
CA GLU A 11 15.54 13.49 -3.13
C GLU A 11 15.33 12.26 -4.04
N GLN A 12 16.42 11.57 -4.35
CA GLN A 12 16.38 10.31 -5.10
C GLN A 12 16.32 9.13 -4.13
N TYR A 13 15.37 8.25 -4.38
CA TYR A 13 15.18 7.00 -3.65
C TYR A 13 15.07 5.84 -4.62
N PHE A 14 15.43 4.67 -4.14
CA PHE A 14 15.08 3.41 -4.77
C PHE A 14 14.02 2.71 -3.93
N ILE A 15 13.12 2.01 -4.60
CA ILE A 15 12.19 1.10 -3.94
C ILE A 15 12.44 -0.30 -4.46
N VAL A 16 12.70 -1.21 -3.52
CA VAL A 16 12.82 -2.64 -3.81
C VAL A 16 11.61 -3.31 -3.21
N VAL A 17 10.92 -4.10 -4.03
CA VAL A 17 9.75 -4.86 -3.61
C VAL A 17 10.11 -6.33 -3.64
N LEU A 18 9.93 -6.99 -2.50
CA LEU A 18 10.09 -8.43 -2.37
C LEU A 18 8.73 -9.03 -2.08
N SER A 19 8.28 -9.93 -2.95
CA SER A 19 7.08 -10.72 -2.76
C SER A 19 7.45 -12.20 -2.70
N CYS A 20 7.07 -12.89 -1.63
CA CYS A 20 7.07 -14.36 -1.65
C CYS A 20 5.67 -14.84 -2.03
N GLN A 21 5.55 -15.43 -3.23
CA GLN A 21 4.36 -16.17 -3.62
C GLN A 21 4.52 -17.61 -3.12
N LEU A 22 3.97 -17.94 -1.96
CA LEU A 22 3.78 -19.35 -1.61
C LEU A 22 2.70 -19.92 -2.53
N TRP A 23 3.07 -20.86 -3.39
CA TRP A 23 2.15 -21.58 -4.28
C TRP A 23 1.27 -22.51 -3.42
N GLY A 24 0.11 -22.02 -3.01
CA GLY A 24 -0.79 -22.64 -2.04
C GLY A 24 -1.76 -21.62 -1.44
N ALA A 25 -2.61 -22.04 -0.50
CA ALA A 25 -3.77 -21.26 -0.03
C ALA A 25 -3.40 -19.89 0.60
N ASN A 26 -3.39 -18.86 -0.24
CA ASN A 26 -3.83 -17.48 0.01
C ASN A 26 -3.01 -16.58 0.95
N TYR A 27 -1.68 -16.52 0.82
CA TYR A 27 -0.92 -15.39 1.34
C TYR A 27 0.19 -15.01 0.37
N THR A 28 -0.03 -13.96 -0.43
CA THR A 28 1.09 -13.16 -0.94
C THR A 28 1.54 -12.30 0.24
N TYR A 29 2.84 -12.27 0.50
CA TYR A 29 3.43 -11.38 1.49
C TYR A 29 4.41 -10.48 0.76
N THR A 30 4.06 -9.21 0.67
CA THR A 30 4.80 -8.18 -0.05
C THR A 30 5.44 -7.20 0.94
N GLU A 31 6.73 -6.97 0.79
CA GLU A 31 7.49 -5.99 1.56
C GLU A 31 8.11 -4.93 0.63
N TYR A 32 7.99 -3.68 1.06
CA TYR A 32 8.54 -2.52 0.40
C TYR A 32 9.74 -2.00 1.18
N PHE A 33 10.89 -1.97 0.54
CA PHE A 33 12.13 -1.42 1.09
C PHE A 33 12.43 -0.10 0.40
N VAL A 34 12.47 0.98 1.17
CA VAL A 34 12.88 2.29 0.67
C VAL A 34 14.37 2.46 0.94
N LEU A 35 15.13 2.69 -0.11
CA LEU A 35 16.58 2.89 -0.04
C LEU A 35 16.93 4.31 -0.45
N GLY A 36 17.94 4.87 0.22
CA GLY A 36 18.58 6.10 -0.20
C GLY A 36 19.38 5.92 -1.48
N LYS A 37 19.86 7.03 -2.06
CA LYS A 37 20.69 7.02 -3.28
C LYS A 37 21.98 6.20 -3.16
N ASP A 38 22.47 6.00 -1.94
CA ASP A 38 23.68 5.24 -1.60
C ASP A 38 23.38 3.76 -1.29
N GLY A 39 22.12 3.34 -1.42
CA GLY A 39 21.67 1.98 -1.09
C GLY A 39 21.38 1.74 0.39
N THR A 40 21.53 2.77 1.25
CA THR A 40 21.20 2.66 2.67
C THR A 40 19.70 2.43 2.86
N LEU A 41 19.32 1.46 3.69
CA LEU A 41 17.92 1.24 4.05
C LEU A 41 17.39 2.41 4.89
N ILE A 42 16.32 3.03 4.40
CA ILE A 42 15.64 4.17 5.03
C ILE A 42 14.47 3.68 5.88
N ASP A 43 13.56 2.92 5.27
CA ASP A 43 12.42 2.32 5.98
C ASP A 43 11.93 1.05 5.27
N ARG A 44 11.17 0.24 6.00
CA ARG A 44 10.46 -0.93 5.51
C ARG A 44 8.97 -0.82 5.80
N LEU A 45 8.17 -1.20 4.83
CA LEU A 45 6.72 -1.34 4.97
C LEU A 45 6.30 -2.74 4.54
N ASP A 46 5.82 -3.54 5.48
CA ASP A 46 5.33 -4.89 5.23
C ASP A 46 3.81 -4.96 5.10
N GLU A 47 3.32 -6.02 4.46
CA GLU A 47 1.90 -6.24 4.19
C GLU A 47 1.02 -6.28 5.44
N THR A 48 1.53 -6.85 6.55
CA THR A 48 0.85 -6.86 7.84
C THR A 48 0.58 -5.43 8.30
N ARG A 49 1.61 -4.57 8.31
CA ARG A 49 1.47 -3.16 8.68
C ARG A 49 0.52 -2.41 7.75
N ILE A 50 0.56 -2.71 6.44
CA ILE A 50 -0.35 -2.09 5.47
C ILE A 50 -1.81 -2.46 5.77
N ASN A 51 -2.07 -3.75 6.03
CA ASN A 51 -3.40 -4.22 6.36
C ASN A 51 -3.90 -3.65 7.70
N ASP A 52 -3.05 -3.59 8.72
CA ASP A 52 -3.38 -3.00 10.02
C ASP A 52 -3.71 -1.51 9.92
N ASP A 53 -2.91 -0.76 9.14
CA ASP A 53 -3.15 0.67 8.89
C ASP A 53 -4.46 0.88 8.12
N TYR A 54 -4.77 0.02 7.14
CA TYR A 54 -6.06 0.04 6.43
C TYR A 54 -7.23 -0.25 7.36
N VAL A 55 -7.19 -1.36 8.11
CA VAL A 55 -8.25 -1.78 9.04
C VAL A 55 -8.48 -0.72 10.12
N ARG A 56 -7.41 -0.10 10.64
CA ARG A 56 -7.52 0.98 11.62
C ARG A 56 -8.19 2.23 11.03
N ALA A 57 -7.89 2.56 9.78
CA ALA A 57 -8.39 3.78 9.15
C ALA A 57 -9.82 3.66 8.60
N VAL A 58 -10.20 2.46 8.11
CA VAL A 58 -11.46 2.24 7.37
C VAL A 58 -12.43 1.33 8.12
N GLY A 59 -11.94 0.52 9.06
CA GLY A 59 -12.67 -0.57 9.70
C GLY A 59 -12.43 -1.91 9.02
N ASN A 60 -12.64 -3.01 9.75
CA ASN A 60 -12.46 -4.35 9.20
C ASN A 60 -13.66 -4.73 8.31
N ASP A 61 -13.50 -4.61 7.00
CA ASP A 61 -14.49 -5.04 6.00
C ASP A 61 -14.07 -6.28 5.22
N GLY A 62 -13.11 -7.05 5.76
CA GLY A 62 -12.50 -8.22 5.12
C GLY A 62 -11.01 -8.02 4.81
N GLY A 63 -10.44 -6.83 5.06
CA GLY A 63 -9.01 -6.57 4.86
C GLY A 63 -8.60 -6.37 3.40
N LEU A 64 -7.29 -6.27 3.18
CA LEU A 64 -6.67 -6.17 1.85
C LEU A 64 -6.36 -7.58 1.30
N TRP A 65 -6.46 -7.74 -0.02
CA TRP A 65 -6.31 -9.03 -0.71
C TRP A 65 -5.43 -8.89 -1.94
N GLY A 66 -4.90 -10.03 -2.39
CA GLY A 66 -4.31 -10.19 -3.72
C GLY A 66 -3.01 -9.43 -3.96
N ASP A 67 -2.67 -9.30 -5.23
CA ASP A 67 -1.49 -8.55 -5.68
C ASP A 67 -1.73 -7.03 -5.57
N ASP A 68 -0.62 -6.29 -5.50
CA ASP A 68 -0.60 -4.83 -5.44
C ASP A 68 -0.08 -4.21 -6.74
N ASP A 69 -0.75 -3.12 -7.15
CA ASP A 69 -0.13 -2.12 -7.99
C ASP A 69 0.48 -1.04 -7.10
N PHE A 70 1.70 -0.58 -7.39
CA PHE A 70 2.32 0.47 -6.60
C PHE A 70 3.05 1.52 -7.46
N ALA A 71 3.22 2.69 -6.86
CA ALA A 71 4.05 3.76 -7.40
C ALA A 71 4.75 4.50 -6.27
N PHE A 72 6.05 4.79 -6.44
CA PHE A 72 6.82 5.61 -5.51
C PHE A 72 7.34 6.87 -6.22
N LYS A 73 7.01 8.03 -5.68
CA LYS A 73 7.49 9.32 -6.21
C LYS A 73 7.56 10.37 -5.10
N ASN A 74 8.66 11.12 -5.02
CA ASN A 74 8.82 12.25 -4.11
C ASN A 74 8.54 11.88 -2.63
N GLY A 75 9.10 10.75 -2.19
CA GLY A 75 8.88 10.22 -0.83
C GLY A 75 7.46 9.68 -0.57
N LYS A 76 6.61 9.60 -1.60
CA LYS A 76 5.23 9.15 -1.49
C LYS A 76 5.07 7.77 -2.14
N LEU A 77 4.73 6.78 -1.33
CA LEU A 77 4.37 5.44 -1.77
C LEU A 77 2.84 5.37 -1.92
N THR A 78 2.36 5.02 -3.10
CA THR A 78 0.94 4.76 -3.37
C THR A 78 0.80 3.30 -3.69
N ILE A 79 -0.06 2.59 -2.95
CA ILE A 79 -0.36 1.17 -3.12
C ILE A 79 -1.84 1.05 -3.45
N ILE A 80 -2.16 0.27 -4.48
CA ILE A 80 -3.52 -0.01 -4.92
C ILE A 80 -3.76 -1.51 -4.78
N LYS A 81 -4.72 -1.89 -3.94
CA LYS A 81 -5.09 -3.30 -3.71
C LYS A 81 -6.60 -3.50 -3.73
N PRO A 82 -7.07 -4.68 -4.14
CA PRO A 82 -8.42 -5.14 -3.82
C PRO A 82 -8.66 -5.22 -2.31
N ALA A 83 -9.87 -4.88 -1.85
CA ALA A 83 -10.25 -4.97 -0.44
C ALA A 83 -11.71 -5.34 -0.20
N GLY A 84 -11.93 -5.90 0.98
CA GLY A 84 -13.22 -6.32 1.51
C GLY A 84 -13.98 -7.30 0.62
N GLY A 85 -15.27 -7.48 0.88
CA GLY A 85 -16.13 -8.36 0.09
C GLY A 85 -16.50 -9.67 0.80
N SER A 86 -16.91 -10.69 0.04
CA SER A 86 -17.36 -11.98 0.57
C SER A 86 -16.88 -13.11 -0.34
N HIS A 87 -16.58 -14.30 0.22
CA HIS A 87 -16.24 -15.51 -0.54
C HIS A 87 -15.24 -15.30 -1.70
N ALA A 88 -14.09 -14.68 -1.41
CA ALA A 88 -13.00 -14.41 -2.37
C ALA A 88 -13.27 -13.37 -3.47
N GLU A 89 -14.38 -12.63 -3.39
CA GLU A 89 -14.67 -11.54 -4.34
C GLU A 89 -14.44 -10.17 -3.69
N PRO A 90 -13.40 -9.41 -4.10
CA PRO A 90 -13.16 -8.09 -3.58
C PRO A 90 -14.24 -7.10 -4.02
N LYS A 91 -14.73 -6.30 -3.08
CA LYS A 91 -15.76 -5.27 -3.36
C LYS A 91 -15.15 -3.94 -3.82
N TRP A 92 -13.96 -3.62 -3.30
CA TRP A 92 -13.33 -2.31 -3.46
C TRP A 92 -11.97 -2.43 -4.12
N THR A 93 -11.64 -1.47 -4.97
CA THR A 93 -10.26 -1.09 -5.26
C THR A 93 -9.87 0.02 -4.29
N VAL A 94 -8.86 -0.24 -3.47
CA VAL A 94 -8.41 0.66 -2.41
C VAL A 94 -7.09 1.29 -2.81
N THR A 95 -6.95 2.59 -2.59
CA THR A 95 -5.67 3.30 -2.68
C THR A 95 -5.22 3.70 -1.30
N VAL A 96 -4.12 3.10 -0.84
CA VAL A 96 -3.42 3.42 0.40
C VAL A 96 -2.21 4.29 0.03
N THR A 97 -2.05 5.42 0.70
CA THR A 97 -0.92 6.34 0.43
C THR A 97 -0.09 6.49 1.67
N TYR A 98 1.23 6.34 1.55
CA TYR A 98 2.21 6.62 2.58
C TYR A 98 3.10 7.78 2.15
N GLN A 99 3.58 8.53 3.12
CA GLN A 99 4.54 9.61 2.93
C GLN A 99 5.68 9.42 3.91
N LEU A 100 6.93 9.46 3.41
CA LEU A 100 8.09 9.59 4.26
C LEU A 100 7.97 10.89 5.07
N ASP A 101 8.04 10.77 6.39
CA ASP A 101 8.07 11.89 7.29
C ASP A 101 9.50 12.43 7.48
N LYS A 102 9.65 13.47 8.31
CA LYS A 102 10.96 14.09 8.59
C LYS A 102 11.98 13.14 9.23
N LEU A 103 11.51 12.03 9.79
CA LEU A 103 12.32 11.00 10.43
C LEU A 103 12.55 9.82 9.49
N ASN A 104 12.28 10.00 8.19
CA ASN A 104 12.44 8.98 7.17
C ASN A 104 11.55 7.75 7.38
N GLN A 105 10.40 7.91 8.03
CA GLN A 105 9.44 6.81 8.25
C GLN A 105 8.25 6.96 7.31
N LEU A 106 7.87 5.90 6.61
CA LEU A 106 6.65 5.85 5.82
C LEU A 106 5.45 5.92 6.76
N ARG A 107 4.68 7.01 6.71
CA ARG A 107 3.47 7.19 7.51
C ARG A 107 2.23 7.19 6.63
N LEU A 108 1.18 6.52 7.07
CA LEU A 108 -0.11 6.55 6.39
C LEU A 108 -0.57 8.00 6.22
N ARG A 109 -0.83 8.40 4.98
CA ARG A 109 -1.21 9.75 4.60
C ARG A 109 -2.72 9.80 4.38
N GLY A 110 -3.43 10.26 5.40
CA GLY A 110 -4.88 10.41 5.35
C GLY A 110 -5.62 9.07 5.39
N VAL A 111 -6.90 9.10 5.04
CA VAL A 111 -7.74 7.89 5.00
C VAL A 111 -7.60 7.23 3.61
N PRO A 112 -7.39 5.90 3.53
CA PRO A 112 -7.40 5.18 2.27
C PRO A 112 -8.68 5.45 1.47
N THR A 113 -8.52 5.66 0.16
CA THR A 113 -9.69 5.89 -0.71
C THR A 113 -10.20 4.56 -1.27
N ARG A 114 -11.52 4.44 -1.45
CA ARG A 114 -12.16 3.22 -1.97
C ARG A 114 -12.97 3.53 -3.22
N ARG A 115 -12.90 2.65 -4.22
CA ARG A 115 -13.75 2.68 -5.43
C ARG A 115 -14.40 1.32 -5.62
N VAL A 116 -15.69 1.29 -5.97
CA VAL A 116 -16.41 0.04 -6.21
C VAL A 116 -15.83 -0.67 -7.43
N ILE A 117 -15.52 -1.96 -7.30
CA ILE A 117 -15.17 -2.82 -8.43
C ILE A 117 -16.47 -3.12 -9.19
N LYS A 118 -16.56 -2.67 -10.45
CA LYS A 118 -17.71 -2.96 -11.32
C LYS A 118 -17.48 -4.30 -12.02
N HIS A 119 -18.11 -5.37 -11.53
CA HIS A 119 -18.19 -6.60 -12.30
C HIS A 119 -19.16 -6.39 -13.47
N ARG A 120 -18.68 -6.47 -14.71
CA ARG A 120 -19.58 -6.62 -15.86
C ARG A 120 -20.19 -8.00 -15.75
N SER A 121 -21.51 -8.06 -15.55
CA SER A 121 -22.24 -9.32 -15.66
C SER A 121 -22.02 -9.87 -17.06
N LYS A 122 -21.25 -10.96 -17.19
CA LYS A 122 -21.22 -11.73 -18.43
C LYS A 122 -22.51 -12.54 -18.43
N THR A 123 -23.55 -11.99 -19.03
CA THR A 123 -24.74 -12.76 -19.41
C THR A 123 -24.24 -13.91 -20.29
N THR A 124 -24.35 -15.13 -19.78
CA THR A 124 -24.16 -16.35 -20.56
C THR A 124 -25.52 -16.99 -20.73
#